data_AF-A0A9D4DED1-F1
#
_entry.id   AF-A0A9D4DED1-F1
#
_cell.length_a   1.000
_cell.length_b   1.000
_cell.length_c   1.000
_cell.angle_alpha   90.00
_cell.angle_beta   90.00
_cell.angle_gamma   90.00
#
_symmetry.space_group_name_H-M   'P 1'
#
loop_
_entity.id
_entity.type
_entity.pdbx_description
1 polymer ?
#
loop_
_entity_poly.entity_id
_entity_poly.type
_entity_poly.pdbx_seq_one_letter_code
_entity_poly.pdbx_strand_id
1 'polypeptide(L)'
;MKCTINLLSSCNGRNFILSSVTHQTSARIKCNGIRRFASKDAEDILTRTDRLHHHDDDCNTRKTYKSIMQMVPQPVVVVTSGYREGGIWHKKGMTCTSFTSVSFSPPIISICLKIPSKFQTLLERTRHFAVHTLARHQVSYGMTFAQSIPKVCQFNKIPHYEDKEGLPVILGCSGVMQCEAESFHQVGDHNVWYGKVYEAHIDDNVSLPMLYQSRTFRSVGDEIFIQSFEDATLPFENWTHEAHLRMAWNYIRDYGRDKAIPMIRDGIQHYNQVHKDKIKTGYHETITMFYCFVIDDAITNASKPGDTFERFLKRNGHLLDRSLMYKYYSRERFSDPHAKEKFILPDLQVLPGM
;
A
#
# COMPACT_ATOMS: atom_id res chain seq x y z
N MET A 1 -2.81 11.07 -41.13
CA MET A 1 -2.32 9.74 -41.54
C MET A 1 -3.10 8.69 -40.77
N LYS A 2 -3.92 7.87 -41.45
CA LYS A 2 -4.69 6.78 -40.85
C LYS A 2 -3.82 5.52 -40.85
N CYS A 3 -3.59 4.92 -39.69
CA CYS A 3 -2.89 3.65 -39.57
C CYS A 3 -3.94 2.52 -39.71
N THR A 4 -3.87 1.75 -40.79
CA THR A 4 -4.76 0.61 -41.06
C THR A 4 -4.04 -0.67 -40.61
N ILE A 5 -4.57 -1.37 -39.62
CA ILE A 5 -4.06 -2.68 -39.18
C ILE A 5 -4.81 -3.76 -39.97
N ASN A 6 -4.11 -4.51 -40.82
CA ASN A 6 -4.65 -5.68 -41.51
C ASN A 6 -4.41 -6.93 -40.65
N LEU A 7 -5.47 -7.54 -40.14
CA LEU A 7 -5.41 -8.87 -39.50
C LEU A 7 -5.62 -9.95 -40.57
N LEU A 8 -4.58 -10.75 -40.83
CA LEU A 8 -4.64 -11.95 -41.65
C LEU A 8 -4.90 -13.16 -40.74
N SER A 9 -6.01 -13.88 -40.92
CA SER A 9 -6.19 -15.23 -40.36
C SER A 9 -6.22 -16.25 -41.49
N SER A 10 -5.35 -17.26 -41.41
CA SER A 10 -5.30 -18.40 -42.33
C SER A 10 -6.10 -19.57 -41.76
N CYS A 11 -7.01 -20.14 -42.55
CA CYS A 11 -7.58 -21.46 -42.28
C CYS A 11 -7.72 -22.21 -43.62
N ASN A 12 -7.01 -23.33 -43.76
CA ASN A 12 -6.96 -24.18 -44.96
C ASN A 12 -6.63 -23.48 -46.30
N GLY A 13 -5.58 -22.66 -46.31
CA GLY A 13 -4.83 -22.35 -47.54
C GLY A 13 -5.54 -21.48 -48.59
N ARG A 14 -6.55 -20.69 -48.22
CA ARG A 14 -7.13 -19.65 -49.08
C ARG A 14 -7.24 -18.32 -48.34
N ASN A 15 -6.71 -17.25 -48.94
CA ASN A 15 -6.76 -15.88 -48.40
C ASN A 15 -8.15 -15.25 -48.66
N PHE A 16 -8.74 -14.63 -47.64
CA PHE A 16 -9.92 -13.78 -47.78
C PHE A 16 -9.62 -12.36 -47.29
N ILE A 17 -10.05 -11.36 -48.07
CA ILE A 17 -9.95 -9.94 -47.71
C ILE A 17 -11.23 -9.59 -46.94
N LEU A 18 -11.11 -9.30 -45.64
CA LEU A 18 -12.19 -8.71 -44.86
C LEU A 18 -12.17 -7.19 -45.06
N SER A 19 -13.17 -6.66 -45.76
CA SER A 19 -13.43 -5.23 -45.81
C SER A 19 -14.06 -4.75 -44.50
N SER A 20 -13.70 -3.53 -44.12
CA SER A 20 -14.09 -2.82 -42.90
C SER A 20 -15.60 -2.81 -42.63
N VAL A 21 -15.99 -3.06 -41.38
CA VAL A 21 -17.36 -2.78 -40.89
C VAL A 21 -17.31 -1.68 -39.84
N THR A 22 -17.74 -0.49 -40.23
CA THR A 22 -18.14 0.61 -39.35
C THR A 22 -19.56 0.36 -38.79
N HIS A 23 -19.86 0.96 -37.65
CA HIS A 23 -21.07 0.85 -36.82
C HIS A 23 -22.42 0.53 -37.48
N GLN A 24 -23.20 -0.29 -36.76
CA GLN A 24 -24.67 -0.40 -36.73
C GLN A 24 -25.43 -0.61 -38.05
N THR A 25 -25.95 -1.82 -38.28
CA THR A 25 -27.37 -2.13 -38.54
C THR A 25 -27.55 -3.62 -38.88
N SER A 26 -28.67 -4.20 -38.44
CA SER A 26 -29.04 -5.59 -38.70
C SER A 26 -29.17 -5.88 -40.21
N ALA A 27 -28.49 -6.92 -40.71
CA ALA A 27 -28.74 -7.44 -42.04
C ALA A 27 -28.89 -8.98 -42.00
N ARG A 28 -30.12 -9.45 -42.18
CA ARG A 28 -30.44 -10.84 -42.53
C ARG A 28 -29.94 -11.11 -43.94
N ILE A 29 -28.90 -11.94 -44.09
CA ILE A 29 -28.50 -12.47 -45.39
C ILE A 29 -29.29 -13.76 -45.65
N LYS A 30 -30.22 -13.71 -46.61
CA LYS A 30 -30.82 -14.91 -47.23
C LYS A 30 -29.84 -15.45 -48.27
N CYS A 31 -29.20 -16.59 -48.00
CA CYS A 31 -28.53 -17.36 -49.04
C CYS A 31 -29.48 -18.44 -49.58
N ASN A 32 -30.01 -18.23 -50.78
CA ASN A 32 -30.67 -19.26 -51.57
C ASN A 32 -29.61 -20.18 -52.20
N GLY A 33 -29.78 -21.49 -52.03
CA GLY A 33 -29.32 -22.48 -53.00
C GLY A 33 -27.83 -22.84 -52.99
N ILE A 34 -27.32 -23.46 -51.91
CA ILE A 34 -26.21 -24.41 -52.01
C ILE A 34 -26.49 -25.56 -51.04
N ARG A 35 -26.79 -26.75 -51.59
CA ARG A 35 -26.82 -28.01 -50.82
C ARG A 35 -25.41 -28.24 -50.25
N ARG A 36 -25.26 -28.24 -48.93
CA ARG A 36 -24.07 -28.78 -48.25
C ARG A 36 -24.53 -29.70 -47.13
N PHE A 37 -23.99 -30.92 -47.15
CA PHE A 37 -24.03 -31.90 -46.09
C PHE A 37 -23.67 -31.22 -44.76
N ALA A 38 -24.62 -31.10 -43.85
CA ALA A 38 -24.34 -30.83 -42.45
C ALA A 38 -23.77 -32.13 -41.87
N SER A 39 -22.45 -32.18 -41.61
CA SER A 39 -21.92 -33.23 -40.74
C SER A 39 -22.40 -32.94 -39.33
N LYS A 40 -22.71 -34.00 -38.56
CA LYS A 40 -23.09 -33.95 -37.14
C LYS A 40 -22.12 -33.13 -36.28
N ASP A 41 -20.90 -32.89 -36.77
CA ASP A 41 -19.84 -32.17 -36.05
C ASP A 41 -20.10 -30.66 -35.94
N ALA A 42 -20.92 -30.06 -36.81
CA ALA A 42 -21.19 -28.61 -36.76
C ALA A 42 -22.21 -28.21 -35.67
N GLU A 43 -23.18 -29.07 -35.37
CA GLU A 43 -24.11 -28.88 -34.24
C GLU A 43 -23.43 -29.14 -32.89
N ASP A 44 -22.45 -30.04 -32.86
CA ASP A 44 -21.67 -30.33 -31.64
C ASP A 44 -20.69 -29.20 -31.29
N ILE A 45 -20.23 -28.40 -32.26
CA ILE A 45 -19.37 -27.23 -32.00
C ILE A 45 -20.19 -26.04 -31.46
N LEU A 46 -21.39 -25.80 -32.00
CA LEU A 46 -22.28 -24.74 -31.52
C LEU A 46 -22.84 -25.03 -30.11
N THR A 47 -23.19 -26.28 -29.81
CA THR A 47 -23.62 -26.68 -28.45
C THR A 47 -22.47 -26.78 -27.43
N ARG A 48 -21.22 -26.76 -27.89
CA ARG A 48 -20.02 -26.73 -27.02
C ARG A 48 -19.53 -25.30 -26.75
N THR A 49 -19.87 -24.34 -27.61
CA THR A 49 -19.63 -22.91 -27.36
C THR A 49 -20.67 -22.29 -26.42
N ASP A 50 -21.93 -22.74 -26.47
CA ASP A 50 -22.97 -22.32 -25.51
C ASP A 50 -22.78 -22.89 -24.09
N ARG A 51 -21.99 -23.97 -23.94
CA ARG A 51 -21.69 -24.60 -22.64
C ARG A 51 -20.52 -23.98 -21.88
N LEU A 52 -19.83 -22.99 -22.44
CA LEU A 52 -18.70 -22.31 -21.79
C LEU A 52 -19.09 -21.00 -21.06
N HIS A 53 -20.37 -20.61 -21.07
CA HIS A 53 -20.79 -19.29 -20.56
C HIS A 53 -21.74 -19.26 -19.36
N HIS A 54 -22.03 -20.39 -18.70
CA HIS A 54 -22.67 -20.39 -17.39
C HIS A 54 -21.96 -21.34 -16.43
N HIS A 55 -20.76 -20.95 -16.01
CA HIS A 55 -20.24 -21.46 -14.74
C HIS A 55 -20.90 -20.62 -13.65
N ASP A 56 -21.94 -21.17 -13.01
CA ASP A 56 -22.47 -20.61 -11.78
C ASP A 56 -21.30 -20.39 -10.82
N ASP A 57 -20.97 -19.13 -10.53
CA ASP A 57 -20.02 -18.76 -9.50
C ASP A 57 -20.52 -19.36 -8.18
N ASP A 58 -20.00 -20.52 -7.80
CA ASP A 58 -20.31 -21.14 -6.52
C ASP A 58 -20.10 -20.10 -5.40
N CYS A 59 -21.07 -20.00 -4.50
CA CYS A 59 -21.02 -19.12 -3.33
C CYS A 59 -19.71 -19.34 -2.55
N ASN A 60 -19.20 -20.57 -2.54
CA ASN A 60 -17.92 -20.90 -1.93
C ASN A 60 -16.73 -20.28 -2.68
N THR A 61 -16.69 -20.40 -4.01
CA THR A 61 -15.63 -19.81 -4.85
C THR A 61 -15.55 -18.29 -4.67
N ARG A 62 -16.68 -17.57 -4.66
CA ARG A 62 -16.68 -16.10 -4.44
C ARG A 62 -16.17 -15.71 -3.05
N LYS A 63 -16.55 -16.46 -2.00
CA LYS A 63 -16.05 -16.24 -0.64
C LYS A 63 -14.54 -16.49 -0.55
N THR A 64 -14.07 -17.61 -1.10
CA THR A 64 -12.65 -17.97 -1.13
C THR A 64 -11.84 -16.96 -1.94
N TYR A 65 -12.31 -16.57 -3.12
CA TYR A 65 -11.72 -15.51 -3.94
C TYR A 65 -11.57 -14.21 -3.14
N LYS A 66 -12.64 -13.76 -2.47
CA LYS A 66 -12.59 -12.55 -1.64
C LYS A 66 -11.57 -12.67 -0.50
N SER A 67 -11.48 -13.82 0.15
CA SER A 67 -10.49 -14.07 1.21
C SER A 67 -9.05 -14.06 0.68
N ILE A 68 -8.81 -14.67 -0.49
CA ILE A 68 -7.50 -14.64 -1.16
C ILE A 68 -7.13 -13.20 -1.52
N MET A 69 -8.04 -12.47 -2.15
CA MET A 69 -7.81 -11.08 -2.55
C MET A 69 -7.58 -10.12 -1.37
N GLN A 70 -8.06 -10.45 -0.16
CA GLN A 70 -7.77 -9.69 1.06
C GLN A 70 -6.32 -9.87 1.55
N MET A 71 -5.65 -10.94 1.14
CA MET A 71 -4.26 -11.23 1.48
C MET A 71 -3.28 -10.64 0.45
N VAL A 72 -3.76 -10.33 -0.75
CA VAL A 72 -2.94 -9.68 -1.79
C VAL A 72 -2.62 -8.25 -1.34
N PRO A 73 -1.33 -7.89 -1.20
CA PRO A 73 -0.95 -6.53 -0.85
C PRO A 73 -1.34 -5.58 -1.99
N GLN A 74 -2.01 -4.48 -1.66
CA GLN A 74 -2.44 -3.47 -2.63
C GLN A 74 -1.90 -2.09 -2.23
N PRO A 75 -1.53 -1.24 -3.20
CA PRO A 75 -1.28 0.16 -2.91
C PRO A 75 -2.59 0.80 -2.41
N VAL A 76 -2.48 1.79 -1.53
CA VAL A 76 -3.64 2.61 -1.14
C VAL A 76 -3.41 4.05 -1.56
N VAL A 77 -4.29 4.50 -2.44
CA VAL A 77 -4.33 5.90 -2.86
C VAL A 77 -5.69 6.50 -2.56
N VAL A 78 -5.75 7.83 -2.46
CA VAL A 78 -7.01 8.56 -2.48
C VAL A 78 -7.17 9.20 -3.85
N VAL A 79 -8.29 8.90 -4.50
CA VAL A 79 -8.67 9.50 -5.78
C VAL A 79 -9.69 10.59 -5.49
N THR A 80 -9.48 11.78 -6.02
CA THR A 80 -10.40 12.90 -5.87
C THR A 80 -10.78 13.51 -7.21
N SER A 81 -11.95 14.13 -7.25
CA SER A 81 -12.43 14.90 -8.39
C SER A 81 -13.37 16.00 -7.89
N GLY A 82 -13.49 17.09 -8.65
CA GLY A 82 -14.37 18.18 -8.32
C GLY A 82 -14.53 19.20 -9.43
N TYR A 83 -15.50 20.09 -9.28
CA TYR A 83 -15.76 21.23 -10.15
C TYR A 83 -16.50 22.33 -9.37
N ARG A 84 -16.50 23.55 -9.91
CA ARG A 84 -17.35 24.64 -9.42
C ARG A 84 -18.58 24.84 -10.28
N GLU A 85 -19.71 25.06 -9.63
CA GLU A 85 -20.96 25.44 -10.27
C GLU A 85 -21.71 26.40 -9.34
N GLY A 86 -22.12 27.56 -9.85
CA GLY A 86 -22.82 28.57 -9.05
C GLY A 86 -22.07 29.05 -7.81
N GLY A 87 -20.73 29.08 -7.84
CA GLY A 87 -19.89 29.44 -6.69
C GLY A 87 -19.71 28.34 -5.63
N ILE A 88 -20.40 27.20 -5.77
CA ILE A 88 -20.29 26.04 -4.90
C ILE A 88 -19.24 25.10 -5.46
N TRP A 89 -18.35 24.59 -4.59
CA TRP A 89 -17.34 23.62 -4.97
C TRP A 89 -17.83 22.19 -4.71
N HIS A 90 -18.22 21.51 -5.78
CA HIS A 90 -18.66 20.11 -5.76
C HIS A 90 -17.43 19.22 -5.83
N LYS A 91 -17.12 18.53 -4.73
CA LYS A 91 -15.93 17.68 -4.60
C LYS A 91 -16.25 16.35 -3.94
N LYS A 92 -15.55 15.31 -4.37
CA LYS A 92 -15.64 13.97 -3.79
C LYS A 92 -14.28 13.30 -3.82
N GLY A 93 -14.02 12.46 -2.83
CA GLY A 93 -12.88 11.54 -2.87
C GLY A 93 -13.30 10.11 -2.57
N MET A 94 -12.45 9.18 -2.97
CA MET A 94 -12.57 7.77 -2.61
C MET A 94 -11.20 7.15 -2.37
N THR A 95 -11.13 6.24 -1.40
CA THR A 95 -9.97 5.37 -1.24
C THR A 95 -10.02 4.30 -2.32
N CYS A 96 -8.91 4.10 -3.02
CA CYS A 96 -8.79 3.20 -4.15
C CYS A 96 -7.58 2.28 -3.95
N THR A 97 -7.82 0.98 -4.05
CA THR A 97 -6.77 -0.05 -3.94
C THR A 97 -6.49 -0.77 -5.26
N SER A 98 -7.30 -0.49 -6.29
CA SER A 98 -7.15 -0.99 -7.67
C SER A 98 -6.22 -0.12 -8.53
N PHE A 99 -5.51 0.82 -7.92
CA PHE A 99 -4.61 1.73 -8.61
C PHE A 99 -3.39 0.97 -9.16
N THR A 100 -3.12 1.14 -10.46
CA THR A 100 -2.00 0.48 -11.16
C THR A 100 -1.43 1.38 -12.26
N SER A 101 -0.12 1.33 -12.48
CA SER A 101 0.52 1.94 -13.66
C SER A 101 0.29 1.09 -14.90
N VAL A 102 -0.10 1.71 -16.02
CA VAL A 102 -0.45 1.01 -17.28
C VAL A 102 0.57 1.28 -18.38
N SER A 103 1.01 2.52 -18.54
CA SER A 103 1.98 2.91 -19.57
C SER A 103 2.89 4.02 -19.08
N PHE A 104 4.13 4.05 -19.59
CA PHE A 104 5.09 5.11 -19.32
C PHE A 104 5.08 6.22 -20.37
N SER A 105 4.87 5.87 -21.66
CA SER A 105 4.86 6.84 -22.76
C SER A 105 3.71 6.57 -23.73
N PRO A 106 2.56 7.29 -23.59
CA PRO A 106 2.29 8.33 -22.59
C PRO A 106 2.12 7.74 -21.17
N PRO A 107 2.27 8.55 -20.11
CA PRO A 107 2.09 8.10 -18.74
C PRO A 107 0.60 7.86 -18.45
N ILE A 108 0.20 6.60 -18.32
CA ILE A 108 -1.19 6.19 -18.08
C ILE A 108 -1.26 5.34 -16.82
N ILE A 109 -2.27 5.60 -16.00
CA ILE A 109 -2.64 4.80 -14.83
C ILE A 109 -4.07 4.26 -14.96
N SER A 110 -4.43 3.26 -14.17
CA SER A 110 -5.80 2.75 -14.08
C SER A 110 -6.36 2.77 -12.66
N ILE A 111 -7.69 2.94 -12.55
CA ILE A 111 -8.47 2.76 -11.32
C ILE A 111 -9.78 2.01 -11.63
N CYS A 112 -10.26 1.17 -10.71
CA CYS A 112 -11.54 0.47 -10.86
C CYS A 112 -12.62 1.11 -9.99
N LEU A 113 -13.75 1.49 -10.60
CA LEU A 113 -14.90 2.08 -9.93
C LEU A 113 -16.10 1.13 -9.97
N LYS A 114 -16.71 0.86 -8.80
CA LYS A 114 -17.91 0.01 -8.72
C LYS A 114 -19.10 0.63 -9.46
N ILE A 115 -19.95 -0.21 -10.03
CA ILE A 115 -21.23 0.20 -10.63
C ILE A 115 -22.38 -0.09 -9.64
N PRO A 116 -23.26 0.87 -9.33
CA PRO A 116 -23.16 2.30 -9.64
C PRO A 116 -22.21 3.04 -8.67
N SER A 117 -21.59 4.13 -9.11
CA SER A 117 -20.74 4.99 -8.26
C SER A 117 -21.01 6.47 -8.49
N LYS A 118 -21.27 7.20 -7.39
CA LYS A 118 -21.35 8.67 -7.41
C LYS A 118 -20.03 9.32 -7.85
N PHE A 119 -18.90 8.65 -7.61
CA PHE A 119 -17.60 9.14 -8.06
C PHE A 119 -17.46 8.99 -9.58
N GLN A 120 -17.99 7.91 -10.15
CA GLN A 120 -18.01 7.73 -11.60
C GLN A 120 -18.82 8.83 -12.29
N THR A 121 -20.03 9.15 -11.81
CA THR A 121 -20.84 10.24 -12.38
C THR A 121 -20.11 11.59 -12.34
N LEU A 122 -19.35 11.84 -11.27
CA LEU A 122 -18.51 13.03 -11.14
C LEU A 122 -17.36 13.02 -12.15
N LEU A 123 -16.70 11.88 -12.34
CA LEU A 123 -15.57 11.73 -13.25
C LEU A 123 -16.00 11.81 -14.73
N GLU A 124 -17.15 11.26 -15.08
CA GLU A 124 -17.77 11.39 -16.40
C GLU A 124 -18.02 12.87 -16.75
N ARG A 125 -18.47 13.67 -15.78
CA ARG A 125 -18.70 15.11 -15.94
C ARG A 125 -17.41 15.92 -16.04
N THR A 126 -16.48 15.70 -15.11
CA THR A 126 -15.28 16.55 -14.94
C THR A 126 -14.14 16.19 -15.87
N ARG A 127 -14.04 14.92 -16.27
CA ARG A 127 -12.92 14.35 -17.04
C ARG A 127 -11.54 14.52 -16.38
N HIS A 128 -11.48 14.98 -15.13
CA HIS A 128 -10.24 15.23 -14.42
C HIS A 128 -10.32 14.64 -13.01
N PHE A 129 -9.18 14.12 -12.55
CA PHE A 129 -9.05 13.58 -11.21
C PHE A 129 -7.60 13.63 -10.70
N ALA A 130 -7.43 13.64 -9.39
CA ALA A 130 -6.13 13.57 -8.75
C ALA A 130 -5.99 12.27 -7.95
N VAL A 131 -4.84 11.62 -8.07
CA VAL A 131 -4.45 10.42 -7.33
C VAL A 131 -3.40 10.79 -6.30
N HIS A 132 -3.67 10.51 -5.03
CA HIS A 132 -2.82 10.88 -3.91
C HIS A 132 -2.24 9.62 -3.28
N THR A 133 -0.93 9.48 -3.33
CA THR A 133 -0.20 8.46 -2.57
C THR A 133 -0.09 8.93 -1.13
N LEU A 134 -0.87 8.32 -0.24
CA LEU A 134 -0.95 8.74 1.16
C LEU A 134 0.34 8.43 1.92
N ALA A 135 0.76 9.40 2.74
CA ALA A 135 1.84 9.22 3.69
C ALA A 135 1.36 8.47 4.94
N ARG A 136 2.27 7.79 5.67
CA ARG A 136 1.94 7.03 6.90
C ARG A 136 1.05 7.78 7.90
N HIS A 137 1.26 9.08 8.09
CA HIS A 137 0.47 9.89 9.03
C HIS A 137 -0.96 10.20 8.55
N GLN A 138 -1.29 9.90 7.29
CA GLN A 138 -2.57 10.19 6.64
C GLN A 138 -3.50 8.98 6.57
N VAL A 139 -3.25 7.94 7.38
CA VAL A 139 -4.15 6.78 7.53
C VAL A 139 -5.61 7.19 7.73
N SER A 140 -5.85 8.22 8.53
CA SER A 140 -7.18 8.75 8.80
C SER A 140 -7.88 9.30 7.54
N TYR A 141 -7.12 9.75 6.54
CA TYR A 141 -7.66 10.26 5.28
C TYR A 141 -8.17 9.10 4.43
N GLY A 142 -7.37 8.03 4.31
CA GLY A 142 -7.78 6.79 3.66
C GLY A 142 -9.02 6.18 4.31
N MET A 143 -9.14 6.22 5.64
CA MET A 143 -10.36 5.78 6.33
C MET A 143 -11.57 6.68 6.04
N THR A 144 -11.37 8.01 5.95
CA THR A 144 -12.44 8.98 5.67
C THR A 144 -13.00 8.79 4.25
N PHE A 145 -12.12 8.60 3.26
CA PHE A 145 -12.51 8.42 1.87
C PHE A 145 -12.95 6.99 1.52
N ALA A 146 -12.77 6.01 2.42
CA ALA A 146 -13.31 4.65 2.25
C ALA A 146 -14.80 4.52 2.63
N GLN A 147 -15.40 5.53 3.27
CA GLN A 147 -16.79 5.48 3.72
C GLN A 147 -17.78 5.68 2.55
N SER A 148 -18.68 4.71 2.33
CA SER A 148 -19.71 4.78 1.28
C SER A 148 -20.70 5.95 1.47
N ILE A 149 -21.03 6.27 2.72
CA ILE A 149 -21.94 7.38 3.08
C ILE A 149 -21.27 8.17 4.21
N PRO A 150 -20.62 9.31 3.91
CA PRO A 150 -19.95 10.08 4.93
C PRO A 150 -20.98 10.87 5.77
N LYS A 151 -20.86 10.82 7.10
CA LYS A 151 -21.74 11.55 8.05
C LYS A 151 -21.55 13.08 7.99
N VAL A 152 -20.40 13.53 7.49
CA VAL A 152 -19.96 14.93 7.35
C VAL A 152 -19.26 15.06 5.99
N CYS A 153 -19.13 16.27 5.42
CA CYS A 153 -18.32 16.48 4.22
C CYS A 153 -16.91 15.88 4.38
N GLN A 154 -16.49 15.03 3.43
CA GLN A 154 -15.22 14.26 3.49
C GLN A 154 -14.00 15.17 3.71
N PHE A 155 -14.07 16.40 3.18
CA PHE A 155 -12.96 17.34 3.14
C PHE A 155 -12.88 18.30 4.33
N ASN A 156 -13.78 18.22 5.31
CA ASN A 156 -13.88 19.22 6.39
C ASN A 156 -12.63 19.32 7.28
N LYS A 157 -11.92 18.19 7.50
CA LYS A 157 -10.72 18.12 8.36
C LYS A 157 -9.46 17.69 7.62
N ILE A 158 -9.49 17.72 6.28
CA ILE A 158 -8.39 17.29 5.44
C ILE A 158 -7.84 18.54 4.77
N PRO A 159 -6.60 18.98 5.04
CA PRO A 159 -6.02 20.12 4.35
C PRO A 159 -5.90 19.85 2.84
N HIS A 160 -6.47 20.72 2.03
CA HIS A 160 -6.47 20.59 0.57
C HIS A 160 -6.65 21.97 -0.07
N TYR A 161 -6.23 22.10 -1.33
CA TYR A 161 -6.48 23.28 -2.16
C TYR A 161 -7.23 22.87 -3.44
N GLU A 162 -7.76 23.87 -4.14
CA GLU A 162 -8.39 23.71 -5.43
C GLU A 162 -7.37 24.04 -6.52
N ASP A 163 -7.17 23.14 -7.48
CA ASP A 163 -6.31 23.42 -8.64
C ASP A 163 -7.08 24.17 -9.75
N LYS A 164 -6.39 24.43 -10.87
CA LYS A 164 -6.94 25.12 -12.04
C LYS A 164 -8.12 24.39 -12.71
N GLU A 165 -8.23 23.08 -12.56
CA GLU A 165 -9.30 22.25 -13.11
C GLU A 165 -10.43 22.02 -12.10
N GLY A 166 -10.36 22.64 -10.92
CA GLY A 166 -11.33 22.48 -9.83
C GLY A 166 -11.13 21.21 -9.00
N LEU A 167 -9.99 20.52 -9.15
CA LEU A 167 -9.68 19.31 -8.40
C LEU A 167 -9.29 19.65 -6.95
N PRO A 168 -9.81 18.89 -5.97
CA PRO A 168 -9.34 19.00 -4.59
C PRO A 168 -8.04 18.21 -4.42
N VAL A 169 -6.92 18.93 -4.30
CA VAL A 169 -5.59 18.36 -4.10
C VAL A 169 -5.25 18.33 -2.60
N ILE A 170 -5.02 17.13 -2.06
CA ILE A 170 -4.74 16.91 -0.64
C ILE A 170 -3.28 17.23 -0.34
N LEU A 171 -3.04 17.99 0.74
CA LEU A 171 -1.70 18.40 1.17
C LEU A 171 -1.00 17.32 2.01
N GLY A 172 0.33 17.26 1.93
CA GLY A 172 1.20 16.40 2.75
C GLY A 172 1.22 14.92 2.33
N CYS A 173 0.71 14.60 1.14
CA CYS A 173 0.82 13.28 0.54
C CYS A 173 2.25 13.03 0.03
N SER A 174 2.70 11.77 0.00
CA SER A 174 4.03 11.40 -0.52
C SER A 174 4.19 11.73 -2.00
N GLY A 175 3.09 11.68 -2.74
CA GLY A 175 3.04 12.15 -4.12
C GLY A 175 1.61 12.34 -4.60
N VAL A 176 1.45 13.18 -5.61
CA VAL A 176 0.18 13.48 -6.25
C VAL A 176 0.35 13.41 -7.75
N MET A 177 -0.58 12.73 -8.44
CA MET A 177 -0.69 12.72 -9.89
C MET A 177 -2.03 13.32 -10.28
N GLN A 178 -2.03 14.33 -11.14
CA GLN A 178 -3.23 14.87 -11.75
C GLN A 178 -3.41 14.26 -13.14
N CYS A 179 -4.61 13.79 -13.39
CA CYS A 179 -4.93 12.94 -14.52
C CYS A 179 -6.12 13.50 -15.30
N GLU A 180 -6.03 13.41 -16.62
CA GLU A 180 -7.17 13.54 -17.52
C GLU A 180 -7.72 12.13 -17.78
N ALA A 181 -9.03 11.95 -17.60
CA ALA A 181 -9.69 10.70 -17.92
C ALA A 181 -9.66 10.48 -19.43
N GLU A 182 -9.07 9.37 -19.86
CA GLU A 182 -8.90 9.03 -21.28
C GLU A 182 -10.05 8.13 -21.75
N SER A 183 -10.19 6.96 -21.14
CA SER A 183 -11.20 5.96 -21.49
C SER A 183 -11.61 5.11 -20.30
N PHE A 184 -12.67 4.31 -20.46
CA PHE A 184 -13.01 3.27 -19.50
C PHE A 184 -13.60 2.03 -20.18
N HIS A 185 -13.48 0.88 -19.52
CA HIS A 185 -14.06 -0.38 -19.94
C HIS A 185 -14.85 -1.02 -18.80
N GLN A 186 -16.07 -1.48 -19.08
CA GLN A 186 -16.85 -2.24 -18.12
C GLN A 186 -16.33 -3.67 -18.01
N VAL A 187 -16.01 -4.10 -16.80
CA VAL A 187 -15.54 -5.44 -16.46
C VAL A 187 -16.32 -5.93 -15.23
N GLY A 188 -17.27 -6.84 -15.45
CA GLY A 188 -18.15 -7.33 -14.39
C GLY A 188 -18.98 -6.20 -13.76
N ASP A 189 -18.83 -6.04 -12.44
CA ASP A 189 -19.53 -5.02 -11.64
C ASP A 189 -18.73 -3.71 -11.46
N HIS A 190 -17.63 -3.54 -12.21
CA HIS A 190 -16.78 -2.35 -12.16
C HIS A 190 -16.52 -1.76 -13.56
N ASN A 191 -16.21 -0.47 -13.60
CA ASN A 191 -15.57 0.20 -14.73
C ASN A 191 -14.09 0.40 -14.43
N VAL A 192 -13.21 -0.08 -15.31
CA VAL A 192 -11.78 0.20 -15.30
C VAL A 192 -11.55 1.49 -16.06
N TRP A 193 -11.19 2.56 -15.35
CA TRP A 193 -10.88 3.87 -15.90
C TRP A 193 -9.39 4.01 -16.14
N TYR A 194 -9.03 4.59 -17.28
CA TYR A 194 -7.66 4.96 -17.64
C TYR A 194 -7.52 6.47 -17.58
N GLY A 195 -6.46 6.93 -16.91
CA GLY A 195 -6.14 8.35 -16.80
C GLY A 195 -4.74 8.62 -17.32
N LYS A 196 -4.62 9.60 -18.20
CA LYS A 196 -3.33 10.12 -18.65
C LYS A 196 -2.84 11.14 -17.63
N VAL A 197 -1.66 10.91 -17.07
CA VAL A 197 -1.03 11.84 -16.12
C VAL A 197 -0.50 13.04 -16.90
N TYR A 198 -0.94 14.24 -16.55
CA TYR A 198 -0.44 15.47 -17.16
C TYR A 198 0.45 16.29 -16.21
N GLU A 199 0.34 16.06 -14.91
CA GLU A 199 1.12 16.73 -13.88
C GLU A 199 1.34 15.77 -12.69
N ALA A 200 2.54 15.77 -12.13
CA ALA A 200 2.90 14.92 -11.01
C ALA A 200 3.88 15.63 -10.08
N HIS A 201 3.67 15.46 -8.77
CA HIS A 201 4.45 16.07 -7.71
C HIS A 201 4.85 15.01 -6.68
N ILE A 202 6.09 15.10 -6.20
CA ILE A 202 6.59 14.29 -5.09
C ILE A 202 6.96 15.25 -3.97
N ASP A 203 6.61 14.91 -2.73
CA ASP A 203 7.09 15.65 -1.57
C ASP A 203 8.34 14.97 -1.03
N ASP A 204 9.50 15.58 -1.31
CA ASP A 204 10.82 15.08 -0.89
C ASP A 204 10.96 14.97 0.65
N ASN A 205 10.07 15.61 1.41
CA ASN A 205 10.10 15.61 2.88
C ASN A 205 9.16 14.57 3.52
N VAL A 206 8.44 13.77 2.73
CA VAL A 206 7.40 12.86 3.21
C VAL A 206 7.82 11.39 3.09
N SER A 207 7.74 10.69 4.23
CA SER A 207 8.10 9.28 4.46
C SER A 207 7.44 8.27 3.50
N LEU A 208 8.09 7.09 3.37
CA LEU A 208 7.73 5.92 2.56
C LEU A 208 6.20 5.67 2.45
N PRO A 209 5.70 5.28 1.25
CA PRO A 209 4.27 5.08 1.00
C PRO A 209 3.67 3.96 1.85
N MET A 210 2.38 4.08 2.16
CA MET A 210 1.63 3.09 2.94
C MET A 210 1.29 1.83 2.14
N LEU A 211 1.37 0.66 2.79
CA LEU A 211 0.71 -0.58 2.34
C LEU A 211 -0.55 -0.85 3.17
N TYR A 212 -1.54 -1.51 2.55
CA TYR A 212 -2.71 -2.04 3.25
C TYR A 212 -2.78 -3.54 3.05
N GLN A 213 -2.70 -4.27 4.17
CA GLN A 213 -2.76 -5.73 4.22
C GLN A 213 -3.53 -6.16 5.47
N SER A 214 -4.38 -7.18 5.35
CA SER A 214 -5.14 -7.75 6.47
C SER A 214 -5.97 -6.73 7.27
N ARG A 215 -6.60 -5.75 6.58
CA ARG A 215 -7.39 -4.64 7.17
C ARG A 215 -6.59 -3.66 8.05
N THR A 216 -5.26 -3.67 7.95
CA THR A 216 -4.36 -2.80 8.71
C THR A 216 -3.44 -2.02 7.79
N PHE A 217 -3.08 -0.80 8.20
CA PHE A 217 -2.12 0.04 7.47
C PHE A 217 -0.71 -0.21 8.00
N ARG A 218 0.25 -0.41 7.08
CA ARG A 218 1.60 -0.89 7.35
C ARG A 218 2.67 -0.10 6.60
N SER A 219 3.90 -0.08 7.10
CA SER A 219 5.06 0.53 6.45
C SER A 219 6.06 -0.55 6.05
N VAL A 220 6.34 -0.66 4.76
CA VAL A 220 7.15 -1.74 4.16
C VAL A 220 8.54 -1.86 4.78
N GLY A 221 9.13 -0.71 5.15
CA GLY A 221 10.50 -0.66 5.66
C GLY A 221 10.69 -1.26 7.05
N ASP A 222 9.69 -1.18 7.94
CA ASP A 222 9.80 -1.72 9.31
C ASP A 222 9.62 -3.24 9.32
N GLU A 223 8.73 -3.76 8.47
CA GLU A 223 8.45 -5.19 8.36
C GLU A 223 9.61 -5.95 7.72
N ILE A 224 10.15 -5.43 6.61
CA ILE A 224 11.36 -6.00 5.99
C ILE A 224 12.53 -5.96 6.97
N PHE A 225 12.68 -4.87 7.73
CA PHE A 225 13.73 -4.74 8.72
C PHE A 225 13.59 -5.80 9.83
N ILE A 226 12.42 -5.90 10.48
CA ILE A 226 12.19 -6.88 11.55
C ILE A 226 12.32 -8.31 11.03
N GLN A 227 11.73 -8.63 9.88
CA GLN A 227 11.85 -9.96 9.28
C GLN A 227 13.32 -10.30 8.98
N SER A 228 14.09 -9.37 8.41
CA SER A 228 15.52 -9.60 8.14
C SER A 228 16.35 -9.79 9.42
N PHE A 229 15.97 -9.13 10.51
CA PHE A 229 16.58 -9.33 11.83
C PHE A 229 16.21 -10.70 12.42
N GLU A 230 14.93 -11.07 12.41
CA GLU A 230 14.42 -12.35 12.93
C GLU A 230 14.99 -13.54 12.17
N ASP A 231 15.10 -13.45 10.85
CA ASP A 231 15.71 -14.48 9.99
C ASP A 231 17.23 -14.47 10.03
N ALA A 232 17.84 -13.55 10.79
CA ALA A 232 19.28 -13.30 10.82
C ALA A 232 19.92 -13.08 9.42
N THR A 233 19.19 -12.43 8.52
CA THR A 233 19.63 -12.07 7.16
C THR A 233 19.98 -10.59 6.99
N LEU A 234 19.68 -9.74 7.99
CA LEU A 234 20.10 -8.34 8.01
C LEU A 234 21.64 -8.27 7.90
N PRO A 235 22.23 -7.50 6.96
CA PRO A 235 23.67 -7.36 6.85
C PRO A 235 24.31 -6.85 8.15
N PHE A 236 25.40 -7.48 8.58
CA PHE A 236 26.01 -7.20 9.88
C PHE A 236 26.46 -5.74 10.04
N GLU A 237 26.93 -5.11 8.95
CA GLU A 237 27.27 -3.69 8.88
C GLU A 237 26.07 -2.77 9.19
N ASN A 238 24.85 -3.26 8.98
CA ASN A 238 23.62 -2.54 9.27
C ASN A 238 23.09 -2.83 10.69
N TRP A 239 23.71 -3.75 11.43
CA TRP A 239 23.39 -4.05 12.84
C TRP A 239 24.03 -3.02 13.79
N THR A 240 23.70 -1.75 13.57
CA THR A 240 24.21 -0.59 14.30
C THR A 240 23.44 -0.33 15.60
N HIS A 241 23.90 0.63 16.41
CA HIS A 241 23.14 1.09 17.59
C HIS A 241 21.74 1.56 17.21
N GLU A 242 21.62 2.31 16.12
CA GLU A 242 20.33 2.77 15.61
C GLU A 242 19.42 1.59 15.23
N ALA A 243 19.97 0.53 14.63
CA ALA A 243 19.20 -0.68 14.32
C ALA A 243 18.69 -1.39 15.59
N HIS A 244 19.48 -1.44 16.66
CA HIS A 244 19.02 -1.98 17.95
C HIS A 244 17.85 -1.16 18.50
N LEU A 245 17.95 0.18 18.45
CA LEU A 245 16.86 1.07 18.86
C LEU A 245 15.61 0.87 17.98
N ARG A 246 15.78 0.70 16.67
CA ARG A 246 14.68 0.47 15.72
C ARG A 246 13.96 -0.84 15.98
N MET A 247 14.71 -1.91 16.25
CA MET A 247 14.18 -3.22 16.59
C MET A 247 13.39 -3.16 17.91
N ALA A 248 13.99 -2.61 18.97
CA ALA A 248 13.32 -2.47 20.26
C ALA A 248 12.07 -1.58 20.17
N TRP A 249 12.15 -0.46 19.44
CA TRP A 249 11.00 0.43 19.23
C TRP A 249 9.84 -0.27 18.53
N ASN A 250 10.09 -1.07 17.49
CA ASN A 250 9.04 -1.82 16.80
C ASN A 250 8.37 -2.84 17.72
N TYR A 251 9.15 -3.67 18.45
CA TYR A 251 8.55 -4.65 19.36
C TYR A 251 7.78 -3.99 20.51
N ILE A 252 8.33 -2.96 21.16
CA ILE A 252 7.68 -2.30 22.30
C ILE A 252 6.40 -1.58 21.83
N ARG A 253 6.43 -0.92 20.68
CA ARG A 253 5.25 -0.26 20.09
C ARG A 253 4.11 -1.25 19.83
N ASP A 254 4.43 -2.44 19.32
CA ASP A 254 3.41 -3.39 18.84
C ASP A 254 2.89 -4.32 19.95
N TYR A 255 3.75 -4.69 20.90
CA TYR A 255 3.43 -5.69 21.94
C TYR A 255 3.40 -5.13 23.36
N GLY A 256 3.91 -3.91 23.58
CA GLY A 256 4.20 -3.36 24.91
C GLY A 256 5.48 -3.93 25.50
N ARG A 257 6.14 -3.17 26.39
CA ARG A 257 7.46 -3.48 26.94
C ARG A 257 7.58 -4.91 27.48
N ASP A 258 6.67 -5.32 28.35
CA ASP A 258 6.80 -6.59 29.07
C ASP A 258 6.74 -7.81 28.13
N LYS A 259 5.93 -7.73 27.06
CA LYS A 259 5.86 -8.77 26.03
C LYS A 259 7.00 -8.66 25.02
N ALA A 260 7.48 -7.45 24.75
CA ALA A 260 8.56 -7.19 23.81
C ALA A 260 9.93 -7.65 24.33
N ILE A 261 10.20 -7.50 25.64
CA ILE A 261 11.48 -7.85 26.26
C ILE A 261 11.96 -9.26 25.89
N PRO A 262 11.20 -10.36 26.07
CA PRO A 262 11.68 -11.69 25.69
C PRO A 262 12.01 -11.78 24.19
N MET A 263 11.19 -11.19 23.32
CA MET A 263 11.42 -11.17 21.87
C MET A 263 12.72 -10.44 21.51
N ILE A 264 12.97 -9.29 22.12
CA ILE A 264 14.19 -8.50 21.94
C ILE A 264 15.42 -9.30 22.38
N ARG A 265 15.36 -9.89 23.58
CA ARG A 265 16.49 -10.63 24.17
C ARG A 265 16.85 -11.85 23.31
N ASP A 266 15.85 -12.67 22.99
CA ASP A 266 16.03 -13.89 22.22
C ASP A 266 16.47 -13.57 20.79
N GLY A 267 15.89 -12.55 20.16
CA GLY A 267 16.25 -12.10 18.82
C GLY A 267 17.70 -11.64 18.73
N ILE A 268 18.18 -10.81 19.67
CA ILE A 268 19.57 -10.32 19.66
C ILE A 268 20.53 -11.51 19.84
N GLN A 269 20.22 -12.42 20.77
CA GLN A 269 21.06 -13.59 21.02
C GLN A 269 21.11 -14.52 19.81
N HIS A 270 19.96 -14.77 19.16
CA HIS A 270 19.88 -15.56 17.93
C HIS A 270 20.70 -14.91 16.80
N TYR A 271 20.47 -13.63 16.53
CA TYR A 271 21.19 -12.88 15.51
C TYR A 271 22.70 -12.91 15.74
N ASN A 272 23.11 -12.75 17.00
CA ASN A 272 24.51 -12.79 17.40
C ASN A 272 25.12 -14.18 17.21
N GLN A 273 24.38 -15.24 17.49
CA GLN A 273 24.85 -16.62 17.31
C GLN A 273 25.12 -16.93 15.84
N VAL A 274 24.26 -16.48 14.94
CA VAL A 274 24.43 -16.63 13.48
C VAL A 274 25.65 -15.84 12.97
N HIS A 275 25.90 -14.66 13.55
CA HIS A 275 26.99 -13.76 13.16
C HIS A 275 28.21 -13.80 14.08
N LYS A 276 28.40 -14.90 14.83
CA LYS A 276 29.43 -15.02 15.89
C LYS A 276 30.84 -14.61 15.45
N ASP A 277 31.22 -14.89 14.20
CA ASP A 277 32.55 -14.62 13.67
C ASP A 277 32.85 -13.11 13.51
N LYS A 278 31.80 -12.28 13.50
CA LYS A 278 31.91 -10.81 13.36
C LYS A 278 31.76 -10.08 14.70
N ILE A 279 31.38 -10.77 15.77
CA ILE A 279 31.02 -10.15 17.05
C ILE A 279 32.21 -10.07 18.00
N LYS A 280 32.45 -8.86 18.54
CA LYS A 280 33.55 -8.59 19.48
C LYS A 280 33.13 -8.67 20.95
N THR A 281 32.00 -8.06 21.32
CA THR A 281 31.60 -7.89 22.73
C THR A 281 30.38 -8.71 23.12
N GLY A 282 29.60 -9.22 22.16
CA GLY A 282 28.43 -10.08 22.42
C GLY A 282 27.25 -9.36 23.05
N TYR A 283 26.23 -10.14 23.43
CA TYR A 283 25.04 -9.66 24.11
C TYR A 283 25.35 -9.14 25.52
N HIS A 284 24.60 -8.13 25.97
CA HIS A 284 24.75 -7.56 27.31
C HIS A 284 23.37 -7.26 27.92
N GLU A 285 22.96 -8.04 28.91
CA GLU A 285 21.63 -8.03 29.50
C GLU A 285 21.24 -6.64 30.05
N THR A 286 22.11 -6.02 30.85
CA THR A 286 21.78 -4.72 31.46
C THR A 286 21.65 -3.59 30.45
N ILE A 287 22.48 -3.54 29.40
CA ILE A 287 22.33 -2.57 28.30
C ILE A 287 20.99 -2.75 27.61
N THR A 288 20.65 -3.99 27.24
CA THR A 288 19.40 -4.31 26.54
C THR A 288 18.20 -3.87 27.36
N MET A 289 18.15 -4.27 28.63
CA MET A 289 17.06 -3.91 29.54
C MET A 289 16.97 -2.40 29.76
N PHE A 290 18.11 -1.72 29.99
CA PHE A 290 18.16 -0.27 30.10
C PHE A 290 17.48 0.41 28.91
N TYR A 291 17.84 0.04 27.67
CA TYR A 291 17.24 0.62 26.48
C TYR A 291 15.75 0.27 26.34
N CYS A 292 15.31 -0.94 26.72
CA CYS A 292 13.89 -1.27 26.73
C CYS A 292 13.08 -0.32 27.63
N PHE A 293 13.57 0.03 28.82
CA PHE A 293 12.88 0.95 29.72
C PHE A 293 12.84 2.39 29.18
N VAL A 294 13.97 2.93 28.71
CA VAL A 294 14.00 4.32 28.22
C VAL A 294 13.28 4.50 26.89
N ILE A 295 13.24 3.45 26.03
CA ILE A 295 12.46 3.48 24.79
C ILE A 295 10.96 3.43 25.11
N ASP A 296 10.53 2.59 26.05
CA ASP A 296 9.13 2.49 26.47
C ASP A 296 8.61 3.81 27.08
N ASP A 297 9.41 4.47 27.91
CA ASP A 297 9.10 5.80 28.43
C ASP A 297 9.03 6.85 27.33
N ALA A 298 9.99 6.86 26.40
CA ALA A 298 9.95 7.74 25.24
C ALA A 298 8.75 7.47 24.33
N ILE A 299 8.29 6.22 24.22
CA ILE A 299 7.07 5.87 23.49
C ILE A 299 5.87 6.47 24.21
N THR A 300 5.77 6.28 25.52
CA THR A 300 4.63 6.73 26.33
C THR A 300 4.52 8.26 26.39
N ASN A 301 5.66 8.95 26.54
CA ASN A 301 5.68 10.40 26.75
C ASN A 301 5.72 11.21 25.45
N ALA A 302 6.31 10.67 24.38
CA ALA A 302 6.59 11.44 23.18
C ALA A 302 6.00 10.86 21.88
N SER A 303 5.62 9.57 21.83
CA SER A 303 5.10 8.98 20.59
C SER A 303 3.64 9.32 20.33
N LYS A 304 3.32 9.50 19.05
CA LYS A 304 2.00 9.76 18.52
C LYS A 304 1.53 8.54 17.72
N PRO A 305 0.21 8.28 17.68
CA PRO A 305 -0.34 7.24 16.82
C PRO A 305 0.13 7.41 15.37
N GLY A 306 0.73 6.38 14.80
CA GLY A 306 1.22 6.38 13.42
C GLY A 306 2.63 6.94 13.20
N ASP A 307 3.40 7.23 14.26
CA ASP A 307 4.79 7.67 14.11
C ASP A 307 5.67 6.66 13.36
N THR A 308 6.64 7.17 12.58
CA THR A 308 7.76 6.38 12.04
C THR A 308 8.92 6.33 13.03
N PHE A 309 9.81 5.36 12.87
CA PHE A 309 11.02 5.28 13.69
C PHE A 309 11.88 6.54 13.56
N GLU A 310 12.03 7.10 12.36
CA GLU A 310 12.84 8.30 12.13
C GLU A 310 12.26 9.53 12.84
N ARG A 311 10.92 9.67 12.86
CA ARG A 311 10.25 10.75 13.59
C ARG A 311 10.33 10.56 15.10
N PHE A 312 10.22 9.32 15.59
CA PHE A 312 10.49 8.97 16.98
C PHE A 312 11.92 9.37 17.36
N LEU A 313 12.91 8.94 16.59
CA LEU A 313 14.32 9.18 16.86
C LEU A 313 14.68 10.68 16.76
N LYS A 314 14.13 11.41 15.79
CA LYS A 314 14.35 12.86 15.66
C LYS A 314 13.93 13.65 16.90
N ARG A 315 12.86 13.23 17.59
CA ARG A 315 12.41 13.87 18.85
C ARG A 315 13.17 13.33 20.06
N ASN A 316 13.55 12.05 20.03
CA ASN A 316 14.23 11.36 21.10
C ASN A 316 15.71 11.13 20.77
N GLY A 317 16.38 12.14 20.18
CA GLY A 317 17.75 12.00 19.68
C GLY A 317 18.77 11.64 20.76
N HIS A 318 18.44 11.90 22.04
CA HIS A 318 19.23 11.48 23.19
C HIS A 318 19.39 9.95 23.31
N LEU A 319 18.50 9.15 22.71
CA LEU A 319 18.62 7.68 22.68
C LEU A 319 19.80 7.19 21.83
N LEU A 320 20.30 8.00 20.91
CA LEU A 320 21.50 7.68 20.12
C LEU A 320 22.79 7.84 20.93
N ASP A 321 22.76 8.58 22.02
CA ASP A 321 23.91 8.77 22.90
C ASP A 321 24.15 7.51 23.72
N ARG A 322 25.17 6.74 23.34
CA ARG A 322 25.56 5.51 24.06
C ARG A 322 26.00 5.78 25.50
N SER A 323 26.32 7.03 25.86
CA SER A 323 26.66 7.40 27.23
C SER A 323 25.45 7.65 28.12
N LEU A 324 24.23 7.66 27.57
CA LEU A 324 22.99 7.91 28.30
C LEU A 324 22.83 7.01 29.54
N MET A 325 23.25 5.75 29.45
CA MET A 325 23.22 4.80 30.56
C MET A 325 24.01 5.27 31.79
N TYR A 326 25.08 6.05 31.61
CA TYR A 326 25.89 6.56 32.72
C TYR A 326 25.23 7.68 33.52
N LYS A 327 24.04 8.14 33.11
CA LYS A 327 23.19 8.97 33.97
C LYS A 327 22.48 8.15 35.05
N TYR A 328 22.28 6.86 34.80
CA TYR A 328 21.57 5.94 35.68
C TYR A 328 22.53 4.99 36.41
N TYR A 329 23.63 4.60 35.75
CA TYR A 329 24.61 3.67 36.28
C TYR A 329 25.97 4.32 36.52
N SER A 330 26.58 4.05 37.67
CA SER A 330 28.01 4.33 37.86
C SER A 330 28.86 3.42 36.97
N ARG A 331 30.09 3.85 36.66
CA ARG A 331 31.04 3.04 35.88
C ARG A 331 31.39 1.73 36.59
N GLU A 332 31.48 1.76 37.92
CA GLU A 332 31.74 0.57 38.74
C GLU A 332 30.60 -0.43 38.60
N ARG A 333 29.35 0.03 38.76
CA ARG A 333 28.15 -0.79 38.59
C ARG A 333 28.09 -1.44 37.21
N PHE A 334 28.41 -0.68 36.16
CA PHE A 334 28.40 -1.19 34.79
C PHE A 334 29.54 -2.14 34.45
N SER A 335 30.65 -2.08 35.20
CA SER A 335 31.81 -2.97 35.03
C SER A 335 31.65 -4.29 35.79
N ASP A 336 30.56 -4.47 36.53
CA ASP A 336 30.23 -5.73 37.19
C ASP A 336 30.12 -6.85 36.13
N PRO A 337 30.90 -7.94 36.23
CA PRO A 337 30.82 -9.06 35.31
C PRO A 337 29.41 -9.65 35.16
N HIS A 338 28.58 -9.57 36.21
CA HIS A 338 27.20 -10.06 36.18
C HIS A 338 26.26 -9.16 35.37
N ALA A 339 26.60 -7.89 35.14
CA ALA A 339 25.76 -6.94 34.39
C ALA A 339 25.51 -7.40 32.95
N LYS A 340 26.43 -8.20 32.40
CA LYS A 340 26.33 -8.77 31.06
C LYS A 340 25.33 -9.93 30.99
N GLU A 341 25.21 -10.71 32.06
CA GLU A 341 24.40 -11.93 32.12
C GLU A 341 23.03 -11.71 32.75
N LYS A 342 22.93 -10.77 33.70
CA LYS A 342 21.74 -10.48 34.49
C LYS A 342 21.48 -8.99 34.51
N PHE A 343 20.19 -8.64 34.51
CA PHE A 343 19.77 -7.27 34.66
C PHE A 343 20.07 -6.79 36.07
N ILE A 344 20.96 -5.81 36.19
CA ILE A 344 21.23 -5.13 37.46
C ILE A 344 20.54 -3.77 37.46
N LEU A 345 19.94 -3.42 38.60
CA LEU A 345 19.29 -2.13 38.79
C LEU A 345 20.32 -0.99 38.84
N PRO A 346 19.96 0.20 38.32
CA PRO A 346 20.80 1.39 38.39
C PRO A 346 21.02 1.86 39.82
N ASP A 347 22.16 2.49 40.07
CA ASP A 347 22.61 2.98 41.37
C ASP A 347 22.61 4.51 41.50
N LEU A 348 22.56 5.26 40.40
CA LEU A 348 22.53 6.73 40.41
C LEU A 348 21.11 7.30 40.29
N GLN A 349 20.27 6.70 39.43
CA GLN A 349 18.91 7.16 39.19
C GLN A 349 17.99 5.97 38.85
N VAL A 350 16.74 6.01 39.30
CA VAL A 350 15.73 4.98 39.01
C VAL A 350 15.34 5.01 37.52
N LEU A 351 15.14 3.85 36.91
CA LEU A 351 14.67 3.78 35.52
C LEU A 351 13.22 4.26 35.40
N PRO A 352 12.85 4.88 34.28
CA PRO A 352 11.46 5.23 34.01
C PRO A 352 10.53 4.00 33.98
N GLY A 353 9.33 4.14 34.56
CA GLY A 353 8.30 3.08 34.54
C GLY A 353 8.64 1.81 35.32
N MET A 354 9.54 1.93 36.30
CA MET A 354 10.03 0.88 37.19
C MET A 354 9.51 1.04 38.62
#